data_AF-A0A392RDC7-F1
#
_entry.id   AF-A0A392RDC7-F1
#
_cell.length_a   1.000
_cell.length_b   1.000
_cell.length_c   1.000
_cell.angle_alpha   90.00
_cell.angle_beta   90.00
_cell.angle_gamma   90.00
#
_symmetry.space_group_name_H-M   'P 1'
#
loop_
_entity.id
_entity.type
_entity.pdbx_description
1 polymer ?
#
loop_
_entity_poly.entity_id
_entity_poly.type
_entity_poly.pdbx_seq_one_letter_code
_entity_poly.pdbx_strand_id
1 'polypeptide(L)'
;MDRTDVEDVLEIDVVPANIEKLKYSYVGTLWEIKEAENIQMSIAMEGFQDIRATVMGVDLILLSSGTAGGVRKTIDADKHWWQKKFSYIKPWSPLHRSSGRRIWVRIFGVPPHVWDW
;
A
#
# COMPACT_ATOMS: atom_id res chain seq x y z
N MET A 1 30.00 21.29 -22.62
CA MET A 1 29.19 20.14 -23.07
C MET A 1 28.34 19.72 -21.89
N ASP A 2 27.07 20.08 -21.93
CA ASP A 2 26.08 19.78 -20.90
C ASP A 2 25.61 18.32 -21.06
N ARG A 3 25.63 17.54 -19.98
CA ARG A 3 25.21 16.13 -19.96
C ARG A 3 23.77 16.08 -19.44
N THR A 4 22.81 16.30 -20.33
CA THR A 4 21.39 16.02 -20.08
C THR A 4 21.09 14.57 -20.44
N ASP A 5 21.61 13.64 -19.65
CA ASP A 5 21.12 12.27 -19.60
C ASP A 5 19.90 12.23 -18.66
N VAL A 6 18.78 12.80 -19.12
CA VAL A 6 17.48 12.55 -18.48
C VAL A 6 17.02 11.18 -18.94
N GLU A 7 17.29 10.20 -18.09
CA GLU A 7 16.81 8.83 -18.21
C GLU A 7 15.33 8.81 -18.59
N ASP A 8 15.04 8.03 -19.63
CA ASP A 8 13.75 7.70 -20.24
C ASP A 8 12.61 7.60 -19.19
N VAL A 9 11.94 8.72 -18.90
CA VAL A 9 10.74 8.71 -18.06
C VAL A 9 9.61 8.16 -18.91
N LEU A 10 9.26 6.90 -18.70
CA LEU A 10 8.06 6.32 -19.30
C LEU A 10 6.84 7.01 -18.70
N GLU A 11 6.35 8.06 -19.36
CA GLU A 11 5.05 8.67 -19.06
C GLU A 11 3.96 7.66 -19.42
N ILE A 12 3.40 7.02 -18.40
CA ILE A 12 2.26 6.13 -18.53
C ILE A 12 1.01 6.95 -18.29
N ASP A 13 0.16 7.07 -19.32
CA ASP A 13 -1.13 7.73 -19.19
C ASP A 13 -2.00 7.05 -18.13
N VAL A 14 -2.52 7.86 -17.21
CA VAL A 14 -3.41 7.36 -16.16
C VAL A 14 -4.77 7.05 -16.77
N VAL A 15 -5.20 5.80 -16.71
CA VAL A 15 -6.53 5.38 -17.16
C VAL A 15 -7.61 6.07 -16.29
N PRO A 16 -8.46 6.95 -16.86
CA PRO A 16 -9.39 7.77 -16.09
C PRO A 16 -10.42 6.94 -15.31
N ALA A 17 -10.84 5.80 -15.85
CA ALA A 17 -11.74 4.85 -15.18
C ALA A 17 -11.18 4.29 -13.86
N ASN A 18 -9.85 4.24 -13.69
CA ASN A 18 -9.23 3.80 -12.45
C ASN A 18 -9.26 4.89 -11.38
N ILE A 19 -9.18 6.16 -11.78
CA ILE A 19 -9.24 7.31 -10.85
C ILE A 19 -10.63 7.38 -10.20
N GLU A 20 -11.69 7.13 -10.96
CA GLU A 20 -13.06 7.14 -10.42
C GLU A 20 -13.26 6.10 -9.31
N LYS A 21 -12.68 4.91 -9.46
CA LYS A 21 -12.71 3.84 -8.44
C LYS A 21 -11.96 4.23 -7.16
N LEU A 22 -10.93 5.06 -7.28
CA LEU A 22 -10.08 5.49 -6.16
C LEU A 22 -10.63 6.70 -5.41
N LYS A 23 -11.64 7.39 -5.95
CA LYS A 23 -12.21 8.63 -5.38
C LYS A 23 -12.70 8.49 -3.93
N TYR A 24 -13.23 7.32 -3.56
CA TYR A 24 -13.71 7.01 -2.21
C TYR A 24 -12.76 6.13 -1.41
N SER A 25 -11.54 5.93 -1.92
CA SER A 25 -10.51 5.15 -1.25
C SER A 25 -9.71 6.01 -0.28
N TYR A 26 -9.17 5.35 0.74
CA TYR A 26 -8.29 5.95 1.73
C TYR A 26 -6.94 5.25 1.70
N VAL A 27 -5.93 5.93 2.22
CA VAL A 27 -4.60 5.38 2.40
C VAL A 27 -4.25 5.45 3.88
N GLY A 28 -3.89 4.30 4.44
CA GLY A 28 -3.39 4.17 5.80
C GLY A 28 -1.92 3.80 5.81
N THR A 29 -1.17 4.37 6.75
CA THR A 29 0.19 3.92 7.06
C THR A 29 0.17 3.07 8.32
N LEU A 30 0.67 1.84 8.25
CA LEU A 30 0.72 0.93 9.39
C LEU A 30 1.75 1.37 10.42
N TRP A 31 1.47 1.08 11.70
CA TRP A 31 2.49 1.17 12.75
C TRP A 31 3.56 0.09 12.59
N GLU A 32 3.13 -1.13 12.30
CA GLU A 32 3.99 -2.29 12.17
C GLU A 32 3.97 -2.83 10.75
N ILE A 33 5.12 -2.72 10.06
CA ILE A 33 5.30 -3.22 8.68
C ILE A 33 5.00 -4.73 8.59
N LYS A 34 5.29 -5.48 9.65
CA LYS A 34 5.04 -6.93 9.72
C LYS A 34 3.55 -7.28 9.59
N GLU A 35 2.66 -6.36 9.95
CA GLU A 35 1.22 -6.57 9.82
C GLU A 35 0.72 -6.39 8.38
N ALA A 36 1.51 -5.81 7.47
CA ALA A 36 1.09 -5.54 6.10
C ALA A 36 0.62 -6.78 5.32
N GLU A 37 1.21 -7.95 5.61
CA GLU A 37 0.83 -9.22 4.97
C GLU A 37 -0.53 -9.74 5.46
N ASN A 38 -0.87 -9.46 6.72
CA ASN A 38 -2.06 -10.01 7.37
C ASN A 38 -3.19 -8.98 7.54
N ILE A 39 -2.96 -7.72 7.16
CA ILE A 39 -3.89 -6.62 7.43
C ILE A 39 -5.29 -6.86 6.84
N GLN A 40 -5.38 -7.43 5.64
CA GLN A 40 -6.67 -7.79 5.03
C GLN A 40 -7.44 -8.79 5.90
N MET A 41 -6.75 -9.80 6.44
CA MET A 41 -7.35 -10.79 7.33
C MET A 41 -7.77 -10.14 8.64
N SER A 42 -6.93 -9.30 9.24
CA SER A 42 -7.27 -8.57 10.47
C SER A 42 -8.51 -7.70 10.31
N ILE A 43 -8.63 -6.97 9.20
CA ILE A 43 -9.81 -6.14 8.87
C ILE A 43 -11.07 -7.01 8.76
N ALA A 44 -10.98 -8.16 8.07
CA ALA A 44 -12.11 -9.06 7.92
C ALA A 44 -12.54 -9.69 9.25
N MET A 45 -11.58 -10.06 10.11
CA MET A 45 -11.84 -10.64 11.43
C MET A 45 -12.47 -9.64 12.41
N GLU A 46 -12.22 -8.34 12.23
CA GLU A 46 -12.89 -7.29 13.00
C GLU A 46 -14.35 -7.06 12.55
N GLY A 47 -14.77 -7.69 11.44
CA GLY A 47 -16.13 -7.58 10.91
C GLY A 47 -16.27 -6.62 9.73
N PHE A 48 -15.18 -6.00 9.27
CA PHE A 48 -15.16 -5.07 8.13
C PHE A 48 -14.94 -5.80 6.80
N GLN A 49 -15.81 -6.77 6.47
CA GLN A 49 -15.66 -7.62 5.29
C GLN A 49 -15.81 -6.89 3.95
N ASP A 50 -16.46 -5.73 3.94
CA ASP A 50 -16.66 -4.91 2.74
C ASP A 50 -15.40 -4.10 2.36
N ILE A 51 -14.40 -4.07 3.24
CA ILE A 51 -13.16 -3.32 3.04
C ILE A 51 -12.08 -4.21 2.43
N ARG A 52 -11.56 -3.74 1.30
CA ARG A 52 -10.40 -4.31 0.64
C ARG A 52 -9.16 -3.46 0.94
N ALA A 53 -8.19 -4.09 1.59
CA ALA A 53 -6.86 -3.59 1.86
C ALA A 53 -5.86 -4.09 0.79
N THR A 54 -5.20 -3.16 0.12
CA THR A 54 -4.16 -3.46 -0.88
C THR A 54 -2.85 -2.82 -0.46
N VAL A 55 -1.79 -3.60 -0.33
CA VAL A 55 -0.46 -3.10 0.03
C VAL A 55 0.12 -2.34 -1.16
N MET A 56 0.50 -1.07 -0.95
CA MET A 56 1.09 -0.18 -1.98
C MET A 56 2.59 0.06 -1.79
N GLY A 57 3.26 -0.79 -1.01
CA GLY A 57 4.69 -0.66 -0.73
C GLY A 57 5.08 -1.44 0.51
N VAL A 58 5.74 -0.77 1.45
CA VAL A 58 6.21 -1.38 2.70
C VAL A 58 5.13 -1.29 3.78
N ASP A 59 4.73 -0.06 4.10
CA ASP A 59 3.86 0.31 5.22
C ASP A 59 2.52 0.92 4.77
N LEU A 60 2.41 1.24 3.49
CA LEU A 60 1.29 1.98 2.91
C LEU A 60 0.20 1.03 2.41
N ILE A 61 -1.01 1.16 2.92
CA ILE A 61 -2.16 0.33 2.59
C ILE A 61 -3.25 1.19 1.96
N LEU A 62 -3.72 0.79 0.79
CA LEU A 62 -4.92 1.32 0.15
C LEU A 62 -6.15 0.61 0.70
N LEU A 63 -7.07 1.37 1.28
CA LEU A 63 -8.36 0.93 1.75
C LEU A 63 -9.42 1.34 0.73
N SER A 64 -10.14 0.36 0.20
CA SER A 64 -11.20 0.56 -0.80
C SER A 64 -12.44 -0.24 -0.40
N SER A 65 -13.61 0.23 -0.82
CA SER A 65 -14.89 -0.46 -0.63
C SER A 65 -15.66 -0.41 -1.94
N GLY A 66 -16.50 -1.43 -2.18
CA GLY A 66 -17.44 -1.41 -3.31
C GLY A 66 -18.53 -0.35 -3.16
N THR A 67 -18.75 0.16 -1.94
CA THR A 67 -19.77 1.17 -1.65
C THR A 67 -19.13 2.54 -1.46
N ALA A 68 -19.74 3.58 -2.06
CA ALA A 68 -19.30 4.96 -1.89
C ALA A 68 -19.31 5.34 -0.40
N GLY A 69 -18.15 5.76 0.12
CA GLY A 69 -17.97 6.12 1.52
C GLY A 69 -17.95 4.94 2.51
N GLY A 70 -17.92 3.69 2.04
CA GLY A 70 -17.85 2.51 2.92
C GLY A 70 -16.66 2.56 3.88
N VAL A 71 -15.48 2.88 3.36
CA VAL A 71 -14.25 3.02 4.15
C VAL A 71 -14.37 4.05 5.27
N ARG A 72 -15.02 5.19 5.01
CA ARG A 72 -15.22 6.23 6.04
C ARG A 72 -16.17 5.73 7.13
N LYS A 73 -17.25 5.04 6.75
CA LYS A 73 -18.23 4.48 7.69
C LYS A 73 -17.59 3.45 8.62
N THR A 74 -16.73 2.57 8.11
CA THR A 74 -16.05 1.57 8.95
C THR A 74 -15.04 2.21 9.90
N ILE A 75 -14.34 3.26 9.44
CA ILE A 75 -13.45 4.05 10.32
C ILE A 75 -14.24 4.73 11.42
N ASP A 76 -15.40 5.33 11.10
CA ASP A 76 -16.25 5.99 12.08
C ASP A 76 -16.92 5.01 13.06
N ALA A 77 -17.17 3.75 12.63
CA ALA A 77 -17.76 2.71 13.45
C ALA A 77 -16.82 2.22 14.58
N ASP A 78 -15.52 2.06 14.31
CA ASP A 78 -14.54 1.68 15.34
C ASP A 78 -13.20 2.43 15.17
N LYS A 79 -13.21 3.71 15.53
CA LYS A 79 -12.00 4.55 15.45
C LYS A 79 -10.83 3.99 16.24
N HIS A 80 -11.10 3.34 17.37
CA HIS A 80 -10.06 2.87 18.26
C HIS A 80 -9.26 1.74 17.61
N TRP A 81 -9.95 0.78 17.00
CA TRP A 81 -9.28 -0.31 16.28
C TRP A 81 -8.44 0.19 15.10
N TRP A 82 -8.99 1.10 14.29
CA TRP A 82 -8.26 1.66 13.15
C TRP A 82 -7.02 2.47 13.58
N GLN A 83 -7.11 3.25 14.66
CA GLN A 83 -5.96 4.00 15.21
C GLN A 83 -4.90 3.08 15.84
N LYS A 84 -5.30 1.92 16.35
CA LYS A 84 -4.36 0.91 16.84
C LYS A 84 -3.56 0.26 15.71
N LYS A 85 -4.15 0.11 14.52
CA LYS A 85 -3.51 -0.50 13.35
C LYS A 85 -2.72 0.48 12.49
N PHE A 86 -3.25 1.68 12.32
CA PHE A 86 -2.69 2.69 11.44
C PHE A 86 -2.21 3.92 12.21
N SER A 87 -1.02 4.40 11.85
CA SER A 87 -0.47 5.66 12.35
C SER A 87 -1.30 6.86 11.92
N TYR A 88 -1.73 6.86 10.66
CA TYR A 88 -2.70 7.81 10.15
C TYR A 88 -3.45 7.20 8.97
N ILE A 89 -4.67 7.68 8.75
CA ILE A 89 -5.49 7.33 7.59
C ILE A 89 -5.97 8.63 6.95
N LYS A 90 -5.75 8.78 5.64
CA LYS A 90 -6.12 9.97 4.88
C LYS A 90 -6.77 9.61 3.55
N PRO A 91 -7.58 10.50 2.94
CA PRO A 91 -8.13 10.26 1.61
C PRO A 91 -7.02 9.98 0.60
N TRP A 92 -7.26 9.05 -0.31
CA TRP A 92 -6.31 8.74 -1.38
C TRP A 92 -6.09 9.96 -2.29
N SER A 93 -4.85 10.14 -2.74
CA SER A 93 -4.50 11.08 -3.79
C SER A 93 -3.31 10.55 -4.58
N PRO A 94 -3.16 10.92 -5.87
CA PRO A 94 -2.11 10.41 -6.74
C PRO A 94 -0.69 10.76 -6.27
N LEU A 95 -0.54 11.73 -5.36
CA LEU A 95 0.77 12.16 -4.84
C LEU A 95 1.29 11.28 -3.70
N HIS A 96 0.51 10.29 -3.25
CA HIS A 96 0.90 9.43 -2.13
C HIS A 96 1.99 8.44 -2.54
N ARG A 97 3.07 8.43 -1.78
CA ARG A 97 4.21 7.51 -1.96
C ARG A 97 4.49 6.76 -0.65
N SER A 98 4.80 5.48 -0.75
CA SER A 98 5.24 4.68 0.40
C SER A 98 6.63 5.13 0.88
N SER A 99 6.94 4.86 2.16
CA SER A 99 8.25 5.21 2.74
C SER A 99 9.41 4.44 2.07
N GLY A 100 9.13 3.25 1.56
CA GLY A 100 10.10 2.43 0.82
C GLY A 100 9.44 1.47 -0.14
N ARG A 101 10.26 0.64 -0.80
CA ARG A 101 9.84 -0.46 -1.65
C ARG A 101 10.30 -1.78 -1.05
N ARG A 102 9.41 -2.77 -1.03
CA ARG A 102 9.77 -4.14 -0.67
C ARG A 102 10.17 -4.89 -1.93
N ILE A 103 11.42 -5.36 -1.97
CA ILE A 103 11.95 -6.15 -3.09
C ILE A 103 12.19 -7.59 -2.65
N TRP A 104 11.84 -8.53 -3.51
CA TRP A 104 12.12 -9.96 -3.29
C TRP A 104 13.34 -10.32 -4.14
N VAL A 105 14.48 -10.51 -3.49
CA VAL A 105 15.70 -10.99 -4.15
C VAL A 105 15.77 -12.50 -3.99
N ARG A 106 15.81 -13.23 -5.10
CA ARG A 106 16.11 -14.67 -5.12
C ARG A 106 17.49 -14.85 -5.73
N ILE A 107 18.40 -15.46 -4.98
CA ILE A 107 19.73 -15.84 -5.46
C ILE A 107 19.65 -17.30 -5.89
N PHE A 108 20.04 -17.58 -7.14
CA PHE A 108 20.13 -18.94 -7.67
C PHE A 108 21.62 -19.34 -7.76
N GLY A 109 21.99 -20.42 -7.07
CA GLY A 109 23.38 -20.89 -6.95
C GLY A 109 24.08 -20.45 -5.66
N VAL A 110 25.04 -21.25 -5.19
CA VAL A 110 25.97 -20.86 -4.12
C VAL A 110 27.13 -20.13 -4.79
N PRO A 111 27.46 -18.89 -4.40
CA PRO A 111 28.62 -18.21 -4.96
C PRO A 111 29.90 -19.03 -4.64
N PRO A 112 30.70 -19.44 -5.64
CA PRO A 112 31.85 -20.33 -5.43
C PRO A 112 32.87 -19.82 -4.40
N HIS A 113 32.93 -18.50 -4.18
CA HIS A 113 33.83 -17.85 -3.23
C HIS A 113 33.42 -18.02 -1.74
N VAL A 114 32.28 -18.64 -1.44
CA VAL A 114 31.83 -18.94 -0.05
C VAL A 114 32.16 -20.40 0.32
N TRP A 115 32.88 -21.13 -0.54
CA TRP A 115 33.22 -22.55 -0.36
C TRP A 115 34.66 -22.83 0.09
N ASP A 116 35.50 -21.82 0.38
CA ASP A 116 36.85 -22.07 0.89
C ASP A 116 36.85 -22.37 2.40
N TRP A 117 37.63 -23.39 2.77
CA TRP A 117 37.78 -24.08 4.05
C TRP A 117 39.17 -23.81 4.64
#